data_AF-A0A382NH51-F1
#
_entry.id   AF-A0A382NH51-F1
#
_cell.length_a   1.000
_cell.length_b   1.000
_cell.length_c   1.000
_cell.angle_alpha   90.00
_cell.angle_beta   90.00
_cell.angle_gamma   90.00
#
_symmetry.space_group_name_H-M   'P 1'
#
loop_
_entity.id
_entity.type
_entity.pdbx_description
1 polymer ?
#
loop_
_entity_poly.entity_id
_entity_poly.type
_entity_poly.pdbx_seq_one_letter_code
_entity_poly.pdbx_strand_id
1 'polypeptide(L)'
;MIHNLSNTKLKELYYFLKLPRKIEEKMLLLLRQGKLSKWFSGIGQEAISVGSSYALNSEDMIFPMHRNLGVFTTRKLDLEKLFSQLLGKEGGYTKGRDRTFHFGDLN
;
A
#
# COMPACT_ATOMS: atom_id res chain seq x y z
N MET A 1 12.26 -22.93 -3.71
CA MET A 1 11.39 -23.55 -4.73
C MET A 1 10.00 -22.99 -4.58
N ILE A 2 9.36 -22.55 -5.66
CA ILE A 2 7.97 -22.07 -5.63
C ILE A 2 7.11 -23.28 -5.25
N HIS A 3 6.63 -23.30 -4.01
CA HIS A 3 5.67 -24.31 -3.56
C HIS A 3 4.40 -24.24 -4.44
N ASN A 4 3.77 -25.39 -4.70
CA ASN A 4 2.46 -25.44 -5.34
C ASN A 4 1.43 -24.68 -4.47
N LEU A 5 1.24 -23.41 -4.77
CA LEU A 5 0.23 -22.58 -4.12
C LEU A 5 -1.15 -23.06 -4.55
N SER A 6 -2.07 -23.16 -3.59
CA SER A 6 -3.47 -23.48 -3.90
C SER A 6 -4.10 -22.37 -4.74
N ASN A 7 -5.11 -22.71 -5.54
CA ASN A 7 -5.89 -21.73 -6.31
C ASN A 7 -6.44 -20.60 -5.42
N THR A 8 -6.78 -20.91 -4.16
CA THR A 8 -7.21 -19.90 -3.18
C THR A 8 -6.10 -18.91 -2.86
N LYS A 9 -4.88 -19.38 -2.57
CA LYS A 9 -3.73 -18.50 -2.32
C LYS A 9 -3.36 -17.68 -3.57
N LEU A 10 -3.46 -18.27 -4.75
CA LEU A 10 -3.22 -17.54 -6.01
C LEU A 10 -4.22 -16.40 -6.22
N LYS A 11 -5.51 -16.64 -5.95
CA LYS A 11 -6.55 -15.58 -6.01
C LYS A 11 -6.30 -14.48 -4.98
N GLU A 12 -5.90 -14.86 -3.76
CA GLU A 12 -5.56 -13.91 -2.70
C GLU A 12 -4.35 -13.05 -3.09
N LEU A 13 -3.25 -13.64 -3.54
CA LEU A 13 -2.08 -12.90 -4.03
C LEU A 13 -2.45 -12.00 -5.21
N TYR A 14 -3.27 -12.47 -6.14
CA TYR A 14 -3.76 -11.65 -7.25
C TYR A 14 -4.55 -10.44 -6.76
N TYR A 15 -5.40 -10.61 -5.74
CA TYR A 15 -6.09 -9.49 -5.10
C TYR A 15 -5.09 -8.48 -4.52
N PHE A 16 -4.09 -8.95 -3.76
CA PHE A 16 -3.07 -8.08 -3.18
C PHE A 16 -2.15 -7.41 -4.20
N LEU A 17 -1.98 -7.98 -5.40
CA LEU A 17 -1.30 -7.32 -6.51
C LEU A 17 -2.17 -6.23 -7.15
N LYS A 18 -3.48 -6.47 -7.28
CA LYS A 18 -4.40 -5.57 -7.98
C LYS A 18 -4.83 -4.38 -7.13
N LEU A 19 -4.98 -4.56 -5.81
CA LEU A 19 -5.40 -3.50 -4.91
C LEU A 19 -4.46 -2.27 -4.94
N PRO A 20 -3.14 -2.38 -4.68
CA PRO A 20 -2.24 -1.24 -4.75
C PRO A 20 -2.18 -0.65 -6.17
N ARG A 21 -2.20 -1.47 -7.22
CA ARG A 21 -2.30 -0.99 -8.63
C ARG A 21 -3.51 -0.10 -8.84
N LYS A 22 -4.68 -0.48 -8.32
CA LYS A 22 -5.92 0.31 -8.48
C LYS A 22 -5.86 1.62 -7.72
N ILE A 23 -5.27 1.62 -6.53
CA ILE A 23 -5.03 2.85 -5.76
C ILE A 23 -4.09 3.78 -6.54
N GLU A 24 -2.96 3.26 -7.01
CA GLU A 24 -1.97 3.99 -7.80
C GLU A 24 -2.57 4.66 -9.05
N GLU A 25 -3.34 3.92 -9.84
CA GLU A 25 -4.05 4.43 -11.02
C GLU A 25 -4.95 5.62 -10.64
N LYS A 26 -5.69 5.53 -9.54
CA LYS A 26 -6.55 6.62 -9.06
C LYS A 26 -5.75 7.81 -8.55
N MET A 27 -4.65 7.59 -7.85
CA MET A 27 -3.81 8.68 -7.34
C MET A 27 -3.12 9.45 -8.46
N LEU A 28 -2.72 8.77 -9.53
CA LEU A 28 -2.21 9.42 -10.74
C LEU A 28 -3.28 10.28 -11.42
N LEU A 29 -4.54 9.83 -11.45
CA LEU A 29 -5.65 10.66 -11.96
C LEU A 29 -5.89 11.89 -11.08
N LEU A 30 -5.90 11.74 -9.75
CA LEU A 30 -6.07 12.87 -8.83
C LEU A 30 -4.91 13.87 -8.90
N LEU A 31 -3.68 13.39 -9.08
CA LEU A 31 -2.50 14.22 -9.32
C LEU A 31 -2.67 15.06 -10.59
N ARG A 32 -3.11 14.44 -11.71
CA ARG A 32 -3.36 15.16 -12.98
C ARG A 32 -4.50 16.17 -12.87
N GLN A 33 -5.46 15.95 -11.98
CA GLN A 33 -6.54 16.89 -11.69
C GLN A 33 -6.14 18.01 -10.71
N GLY A 34 -4.89 18.03 -10.22
CA GLY A 34 -4.43 18.98 -9.20
C GLY A 34 -5.05 18.75 -7.81
N LYS A 35 -5.74 17.63 -7.60
CA LYS A 35 -6.37 17.26 -6.31
C LYS A 35 -5.40 16.61 -5.34
N LEU A 36 -4.27 16.12 -5.84
CA LEU A 36 -3.15 15.61 -5.06
C LEU A 36 -1.90 16.40 -5.44
N SER A 37 -1.10 16.80 -4.46
CA SER A 37 0.08 17.63 -4.70
C SER A 37 1.30 16.84 -5.20
N LYS A 38 1.44 15.57 -4.78
CA LYS A 38 2.59 14.73 -5.12
C LYS A 38 2.24 13.24 -5.02
N TRP A 39 2.74 12.45 -5.97
CA TRP A 39 2.63 11.00 -5.93
C TRP A 39 3.89 10.34 -6.49
N PHE A 40 4.38 9.29 -5.82
CA PHE A 40 5.50 8.49 -6.27
C PHE A 40 5.02 7.09 -6.64
N SER A 41 4.67 6.92 -7.91
CA SER A 41 4.06 5.69 -8.38
C SER A 41 5.02 4.49 -8.31
N GLY A 42 4.59 3.39 -7.73
CA GLY A 42 5.22 2.07 -7.78
C GLY A 42 4.62 1.13 -8.80
N ILE A 43 3.86 1.62 -9.80
CA ILE A 43 3.29 0.79 -10.86
C ILE A 43 4.38 -0.05 -11.53
N GLY A 44 4.18 -1.37 -11.56
CA GLY A 44 5.14 -2.36 -12.06
C GLY A 44 6.05 -2.96 -10.99
N GLN A 45 5.96 -2.49 -9.74
CA GLN A 45 6.74 -2.99 -8.59
C GLN A 45 5.86 -3.63 -7.50
N GLU A 46 4.59 -3.91 -7.79
CA GLU A 46 3.63 -4.43 -6.81
C GLU A 46 4.09 -5.78 -6.24
N ALA A 47 4.59 -6.66 -7.10
CA ALA A 47 5.02 -8.00 -6.71
C ALA A 47 6.16 -8.00 -5.69
N ILE A 48 7.02 -6.98 -5.68
CA ILE A 48 8.13 -6.87 -4.73
C ILE A 48 7.58 -6.64 -3.33
N SER A 49 6.76 -5.59 -3.17
CA SER A 49 6.21 -5.21 -1.87
C SER A 49 5.14 -6.17 -1.36
N VAL A 50 4.28 -6.69 -2.25
CA VAL A 50 3.27 -7.70 -1.90
C VAL A 50 3.93 -9.03 -1.57
N GLY A 51 4.83 -9.53 -2.42
CA GLY A 51 5.46 -10.83 -2.24
C GLY A 51 6.31 -10.88 -0.97
N SER A 52 7.11 -9.85 -0.70
CA SER A 52 7.87 -9.75 0.55
C SER A 52 6.94 -9.69 1.77
N SER A 53 5.93 -8.83 1.76
CA SER A 53 5.01 -8.70 2.91
C SER A 53 4.17 -9.94 3.17
N TYR A 54 3.76 -10.65 2.11
CA TYR A 54 2.97 -11.88 2.23
C TYR A 54 3.79 -13.07 2.75
N ALA A 55 5.11 -13.07 2.52
CA ALA A 55 6.00 -14.14 2.97
C ALA A 55 6.46 -13.98 4.43
N LEU A 56 6.33 -12.77 5.00
CA LEU A 56 6.71 -12.47 6.38
C LEU A 56 5.62 -12.87 7.37
N ASN A 57 6.00 -13.09 8.63
CA ASN A 57 5.07 -13.33 9.73
C ASN A 57 4.36 -12.02 10.13
N SER A 58 3.24 -12.15 10.84
CA SER A 58 2.46 -10.99 11.32
C SER A 58 3.30 -10.02 12.17
N GLU A 59 4.17 -10.55 13.02
CA GLU A 59 5.01 -9.79 13.96
C GLU A 59 6.28 -9.18 13.35
N ASP A 60 6.64 -9.57 12.12
CA ASP A 60 7.86 -9.08 11.48
C ASP A 60 7.71 -7.60 11.14
N MET A 61 8.61 -6.77 11.68
CA MET A 61 8.67 -5.34 11.40
C MET A 61 9.11 -5.09 9.95
N ILE A 62 8.42 -4.16 9.27
CA ILE A 62 8.76 -3.72 7.92
C ILE A 62 9.03 -2.22 7.96
N PHE A 63 10.15 -1.82 7.36
CA PHE A 63 10.55 -0.41 7.17
C PHE A 63 10.39 -0.05 5.69
N PRO A 64 9.18 0.27 5.21
CA PRO A 64 8.93 0.52 3.80
C PRO A 64 9.55 1.84 3.34
N MET A 65 9.89 1.89 2.06
CA MET A 65 10.34 3.09 1.36
C MET A 65 9.24 3.57 0.38
N HIS A 66 9.56 4.59 -0.42
CA HIS A 66 8.72 4.94 -1.57
C HIS A 66 8.45 3.74 -2.48
N ARG A 67 7.29 3.76 -3.17
CA ARG A 67 6.86 2.70 -4.10
C ARG A 67 6.55 1.35 -3.43
N ASN A 68 6.30 1.34 -2.12
CA ASN A 68 5.97 0.13 -1.36
C ASN A 68 4.52 0.09 -0.87
N LEU A 69 3.57 0.68 -1.61
CA LEU A 69 2.14 0.64 -1.24
C LEU A 69 1.61 -0.77 -0.99
N GLY A 70 2.16 -1.76 -1.71
CA GLY A 70 1.83 -3.17 -1.53
C GLY A 70 2.08 -3.69 -0.10
N VAL A 71 2.99 -3.07 0.67
CA VAL A 71 3.21 -3.41 2.09
C VAL A 71 1.95 -3.12 2.89
N PHE A 72 1.45 -1.88 2.81
CA PHE A 72 0.28 -1.46 3.60
C PHE A 72 -0.97 -2.23 3.23
N THR A 73 -1.20 -2.48 1.93
CA THR A 73 -2.37 -3.24 1.47
C THR A 73 -2.31 -4.71 1.85
N THR A 74 -1.12 -5.32 1.82
CA THR A 74 -0.94 -6.75 2.16
C THR A 74 -1.02 -6.96 3.67
N ARG A 75 -0.51 -6.00 4.45
CA ARG A 75 -0.67 -5.93 5.92
C ARG A 75 -2.08 -5.52 6.35
N LYS A 76 -3.01 -5.34 5.41
CA LYS A 76 -4.43 -5.03 5.65
C LYS A 76 -4.65 -3.81 6.56
N LEU A 77 -3.79 -2.79 6.42
CA LEU A 77 -4.03 -1.52 7.08
C LEU A 77 -5.38 -0.96 6.65
N ASP A 78 -6.03 -0.25 7.58
CA ASP A 78 -7.29 0.43 7.33
C ASP A 78 -7.14 1.41 6.15
N LEU A 79 -7.89 1.15 5.08
CA LEU A 79 -7.86 1.94 3.85
C LEU A 79 -8.46 3.34 4.05
N GLU A 80 -9.47 3.50 4.90
CA GLU A 80 -10.04 4.80 5.24
C GLU A 80 -8.96 5.66 5.92
N LYS A 81 -8.31 5.09 6.94
CA LYS A 81 -7.18 5.73 7.63
C LYS A 81 -6.03 6.07 6.67
N LEU A 82 -5.70 5.15 5.75
CA LEU A 82 -4.65 5.31 4.74
C LEU A 82 -4.98 6.43 3.74
N PHE A 83 -6.24 6.53 3.28
CA PHE A 83 -6.65 7.60 2.38
C PHE A 83 -6.79 8.93 3.09
N SER A 84 -7.23 8.95 4.34
CA SER A 84 -7.23 10.17 5.15
C SER A 84 -5.82 10.73 5.33
N GLN A 85 -4.84 9.87 5.60
CA GLN A 85 -3.42 10.28 5.63
C GLN A 85 -2.97 10.85 4.28
N LEU A 86 -3.27 10.17 3.18
CA LEU A 86 -2.87 10.59 1.84
C LEU A 86 -3.45 11.94 1.42
N LEU A 87 -4.72 12.17 1.74
CA LEU A 87 -5.47 13.36 1.34
C LEU A 87 -5.39 14.49 2.37
N GLY A 88 -4.62 14.31 3.45
CA GLY A 88 -4.50 15.29 4.54
C GLY A 88 -5.82 15.54 5.25
N LYS A 89 -6.67 14.52 5.38
CA LYS A 89 -7.94 14.57 6.10
C LYS A 89 -7.75 14.12 7.56
N GLU A 90 -8.75 14.45 8.37
CA GLU A 90 -8.83 13.94 9.74
C GLU A 90 -8.88 12.41 9.76
N GLY A 91 -8.36 11.81 10.83
CA GLY A 91 -8.29 10.36 10.98
C GLY A 91 -7.04 9.71 10.38
N GLY A 92 -6.17 10.43 9.67
CA GLY A 92 -4.87 9.90 9.24
C GLY A 92 -3.93 9.58 10.42
N TYR A 93 -2.88 8.81 10.17
CA TYR A 93 -1.88 8.37 11.16
C TYR A 93 -1.14 9.53 11.85
N THR A 94 -0.87 10.62 11.13
CA THR A 94 0.02 11.68 11.63
C THR A 94 -0.66 13.02 11.82
N LYS A 95 -2.00 13.03 11.84
CA LYS A 95 -2.82 14.25 12.03
C LYS A 95 -2.47 15.36 11.02
N GLY A 96 -2.17 14.97 9.78
CA GLY A 96 -1.83 15.89 8.68
C GLY A 96 -0.41 16.49 8.75
N ARG A 97 0.45 16.03 9.66
CA ARG A 97 1.83 16.54 9.78
C ARG A 97 2.77 15.99 8.71
N ASP A 98 2.50 14.76 8.27
CA ASP A 98 3.28 14.09 7.23
C ASP A 98 2.51 14.00 5.92
N ARG A 99 3.26 13.82 4.83
CA ARG A 99 2.71 13.71 3.48
C ARG A 99 2.45 12.25 3.10
N THR A 100 1.57 12.03 2.14
CA THR A 100 1.37 10.73 1.43
C THR A 100 1.38 9.53 2.39
N PHE A 101 2.38 8.63 2.33
CA PHE A 101 2.50 7.46 3.19
C PHE A 101 3.77 7.50 4.05
N HIS A 102 4.13 8.68 4.55
CA HIS A 102 5.24 8.84 5.49
C HIS A 102 4.69 8.72 6.91
N PHE A 103 4.42 7.48 7.34
CA PHE A 103 3.95 7.18 8.69
C PHE A 103 4.45 5.79 9.08
N GLY A 104 4.41 5.51 10.39
CA GLY A 104 4.56 4.17 10.93
C GLY A 104 3.30 3.78 11.70
N ASP A 105 3.01 2.49 11.74
CA ASP A 105 2.03 1.92 12.66
C ASP A 105 2.68 0.74 13.38
N LEU A 106 2.53 0.71 14.70
CA LEU A 106 3.03 -0.34 15.59
C LEU A 106 1.88 -1.08 16.29
N ASN A 107 0.64 -0.69 16.01
CA ASN A 107 -0.56 -1.29 16.58
C ASN A 107 -0.98 -2.55 15.82
#